data_AF-A0A7C1XLG3-F1
#
_entry.id   AF-A0A7C1XLG3-F1
#
_cell.length_a   1.000
_cell.length_b   1.000
_cell.length_c   1.000
_cell.angle_alpha   90.00
_cell.angle_beta   90.00
_cell.angle_gamma   90.00
#
_symmetry.space_group_name_H-M   'P 1'
#
loop_
_entity.id
_entity.type
_entity.pdbx_description
1 polymer ?
#
loop_
_entity_poly.entity_id
_entity_poly.type
_entity_poly.pdbx_seq_one_letter_code
_entity_poly.pdbx_strand_id
1 'polypeptide(L)'
;VLEEGRLVRPWLGAWGQGITPDIAATLNLPRPVGVLINKVFPGGPADRADIRVGEVLLEVQGREVSDPESLDYRLATQPVGGETSLTMWRRGKKAKIKLKLEAPPEVPPRDITDLNGPHPLTGATVGNMSPALANEIGVKGVELGVIILRIKRGSPAMRLRFRSGDYIKAINSEPVKNVAQLKKILTNRFARWIIALKRNGKTINMVINR
;
A
#
# COMPACT_ATOMS: atom_id res chain seq x y z
N VAL A 1 16.18 0.69 -12.91
CA VAL A 1 17.58 0.25 -12.75
C VAL A 1 17.54 -1.15 -12.17
N LEU A 2 18.24 -2.10 -12.79
CA LEU A 2 18.33 -3.48 -12.32
C LEU A 2 19.49 -3.55 -11.34
N GLU A 3 19.20 -3.52 -10.05
CA GLU A 3 20.12 -4.07 -9.06
C GLU A 3 19.48 -5.35 -8.52
N GLU A 4 20.26 -6.44 -8.50
CA GLU A 4 19.86 -7.78 -8.03
C GLU A 4 18.71 -8.49 -8.79
N GLY A 5 18.50 -8.18 -10.07
CA GLY A 5 17.48 -8.86 -10.89
C GLY A 5 16.03 -8.55 -10.49
N ARG A 6 15.81 -7.59 -9.58
CA ARG A 6 14.49 -7.05 -9.25
C ARG A 6 14.26 -5.75 -10.02
N LEU A 7 13.11 -5.66 -10.69
CA LEU A 7 12.67 -4.43 -11.32
C LEU A 7 12.25 -3.43 -10.23
N VAL A 8 13.16 -2.57 -9.80
CA VAL A 8 12.85 -1.49 -8.87
C VAL A 8 12.24 -0.32 -9.63
N ARG A 9 10.98 -0.02 -9.34
CA ARG A 9 10.25 1.13 -9.90
C ARG A 9 10.46 2.35 -9.02
N PRO A 10 10.56 3.55 -9.60
CA PRO A 10 10.60 4.78 -8.82
C PRO A 10 9.29 4.97 -8.06
N TRP A 11 9.40 5.50 -6.86
CA TRP A 11 8.30 5.64 -5.92
C TRP A 11 8.10 7.10 -5.52
N LEU A 12 6.84 7.55 -5.60
CA LEU A 12 6.42 8.90 -5.22
C LEU A 12 6.44 9.11 -3.70
N GLY A 13 6.22 8.06 -2.91
CA GLY A 13 6.00 8.23 -1.47
C GLY A 13 4.62 8.77 -1.10
N ALA A 14 3.64 8.70 -2.01
CA ALA A 14 2.26 9.09 -1.76
C ALA A 14 1.28 8.21 -2.53
N TRP A 15 0.03 8.20 -2.10
CA TRP A 15 -1.10 7.55 -2.75
C TRP A 15 -2.17 8.58 -3.06
N GLY A 16 -2.94 8.26 -4.09
CA GLY A 16 -4.06 9.07 -4.47
C GLY A 16 -5.14 8.31 -5.21
N GLN A 17 -6.20 9.04 -5.50
CA GLN A 17 -7.36 8.57 -6.24
C GLN A 17 -7.63 9.48 -7.43
N GLY A 18 -8.34 8.96 -8.43
CA GLY A 18 -8.83 9.80 -9.52
C GLY A 18 -9.78 10.89 -9.03
N ILE A 19 -9.88 11.97 -9.80
CA ILE A 19 -10.77 13.08 -9.53
C ILE A 19 -12.13 12.83 -10.21
N THR A 20 -13.21 12.94 -9.45
CA THR A 20 -14.57 13.01 -9.99
C THR A 20 -14.99 14.47 -10.21
N PRO A 21 -16.04 14.75 -11.02
CA PRO A 21 -16.58 16.10 -11.18
C PRO A 21 -16.90 16.80 -9.85
N ASP A 22 -17.50 16.07 -8.89
CA ASP A 22 -17.85 16.63 -7.57
C ASP A 22 -16.62 17.02 -6.74
N ILE A 23 -15.56 16.19 -6.79
CA ILE A 23 -14.28 16.50 -6.15
C ILE A 23 -13.65 17.71 -6.82
N ALA A 24 -13.67 17.77 -8.17
CA ALA A 24 -13.11 18.90 -8.92
C ALA A 24 -13.79 20.22 -8.54
N ALA A 25 -15.13 20.23 -8.47
CA ALA A 25 -15.91 21.39 -8.06
C ALA A 25 -15.53 21.85 -6.64
N THR A 26 -15.40 20.91 -5.69
CA THR A 26 -15.01 21.21 -4.30
C THR A 26 -13.61 21.83 -4.21
N LEU A 27 -12.70 21.42 -5.09
CA LEU A 27 -11.31 21.90 -5.14
C LEU A 27 -11.12 23.14 -6.04
N ASN A 28 -12.21 23.69 -6.59
CA ASN A 28 -12.20 24.74 -7.62
C ASN A 28 -11.28 24.41 -8.80
N LEU A 29 -11.19 23.13 -9.15
CA LEU A 29 -10.34 22.65 -10.22
C LEU A 29 -11.06 22.86 -11.57
N PRO A 30 -10.42 23.47 -12.59
CA PRO A 30 -11.10 23.79 -13.85
C PRO A 30 -11.61 22.58 -14.64
N ARG A 31 -10.99 21.41 -14.44
CA ARG A 31 -11.34 20.15 -15.11
C ARG A 31 -11.17 18.99 -14.14
N PRO A 32 -12.00 17.93 -14.20
CA PRO A 32 -11.87 16.77 -13.33
C PRO A 32 -10.75 15.83 -13.80
N VAL A 33 -9.51 16.32 -13.78
CA VAL A 33 -8.31 15.58 -14.20
C VAL A 33 -7.26 15.60 -13.12
N GLY A 34 -6.45 14.55 -13.04
CA GLY A 34 -5.36 14.44 -12.07
C GLY A 34 -5.61 13.41 -10.99
N VAL A 35 -4.68 13.38 -10.03
CA VAL A 35 -4.70 12.45 -8.91
C VAL A 35 -4.77 13.24 -7.61
N LEU A 36 -5.85 13.08 -6.86
CA LEU A 36 -5.99 13.62 -5.51
C LEU A 36 -5.11 12.83 -4.55
N ILE A 37 -4.13 13.49 -3.95
CA ILE A 37 -3.29 12.90 -2.91
C ILE A 37 -4.14 12.71 -1.66
N ASN A 38 -4.36 11.45 -1.26
CA ASN A 38 -5.15 11.10 -0.08
C ASN A 38 -4.29 10.53 1.06
N LYS A 39 -3.03 10.18 0.79
CA LYS A 39 -2.08 9.70 1.79
C LYS A 39 -0.64 9.98 1.36
N VAL A 40 0.20 10.37 2.31
CA VAL A 40 1.63 10.56 2.12
C VAL A 40 2.37 9.65 3.08
N PHE A 41 3.45 9.01 2.62
CA PHE A 41 4.30 8.19 3.47
C PHE A 41 5.27 9.10 4.25
N PRO A 42 5.24 9.07 5.59
CA PRO A 42 6.12 9.90 6.40
C PRO A 42 7.59 9.67 6.09
N GLY A 43 8.34 10.75 5.88
CA GLY A 43 9.75 10.70 5.51
C GLY A 43 10.03 10.18 4.11
N GLY A 44 9.01 9.88 3.29
CA GLY A 44 9.15 9.49 1.89
C GLY A 44 9.41 10.69 0.95
N PRO A 45 9.64 10.44 -0.35
CA PRO A 45 9.92 11.51 -1.32
C PRO A 45 8.89 12.63 -1.35
N ALA A 46 7.60 12.30 -1.42
CA ALA A 46 6.52 13.28 -1.43
C ALA A 46 6.50 14.13 -0.15
N ASP A 47 6.70 13.53 1.02
CA ASP A 47 6.73 14.26 2.30
C ASP A 47 7.91 15.24 2.35
N ARG A 48 9.10 14.81 1.91
CA ARG A 48 10.30 15.67 1.83
C ARG A 48 10.17 16.78 0.80
N ALA A 49 9.36 16.58 -0.25
CA ALA A 49 9.02 17.60 -1.23
C ALA A 49 7.82 18.48 -0.80
N ASP A 50 7.39 18.38 0.46
CA ASP A 50 6.25 19.10 1.05
C ASP A 50 4.91 18.83 0.33
N ILE A 51 4.75 17.72 -0.38
CA ILE A 51 3.45 17.34 -0.98
C ILE A 51 2.50 16.91 0.15
N ARG A 52 1.28 17.44 0.15
CA ARG A 52 0.30 17.22 1.22
C ARG A 52 -0.97 16.54 0.73
N VAL A 53 -1.67 15.90 1.66
CA VAL A 53 -3.02 15.37 1.44
C VAL A 53 -3.98 16.51 1.07
N GLY A 54 -4.86 16.27 0.10
CA GLY A 54 -5.81 17.27 -0.42
C GLY A 54 -5.32 18.01 -1.66
N GLU A 55 -4.08 17.78 -2.09
CA GLU A 55 -3.51 18.38 -3.30
C GLU A 55 -3.74 17.48 -4.51
N VAL A 56 -3.80 18.08 -5.71
CA VAL A 56 -4.00 17.30 -6.95
C VAL A 56 -2.72 17.32 -7.77
N LEU A 57 -2.20 16.14 -8.11
CA LEU A 57 -1.12 16.02 -9.08
C LEU A 57 -1.72 16.06 -10.48
N LEU A 58 -1.31 17.06 -11.27
CA LEU A 58 -1.83 17.32 -12.62
C LEU A 58 -0.89 16.85 -13.72
N GLU A 59 0.43 17.01 -13.53
CA GLU A 59 1.40 16.69 -14.57
C GLU A 59 2.69 16.10 -13.97
N VAL A 60 3.35 15.22 -14.73
CA VAL A 60 4.71 14.72 -14.48
C VAL A 60 5.56 15.07 -15.69
N GLN A 61 6.64 15.82 -15.50
CA GLN A 61 7.52 16.35 -16.56
C GLN A 61 6.73 17.06 -17.67
N GLY A 62 5.74 17.86 -17.30
CA GLY A 62 4.88 18.59 -18.24
C GLY A 62 3.90 17.71 -19.03
N ARG A 63 3.84 16.41 -18.77
CA ARG A 63 2.84 15.51 -19.35
C ARG A 63 1.66 15.34 -18.40
N GLU A 64 0.45 15.52 -18.92
CA GLU A 64 -0.78 15.39 -18.15
C GLU A 64 -0.90 13.99 -17.52
N VAL A 65 -1.44 14.00 -16.30
CA VAL A 65 -1.87 12.85 -15.52
C VAL A 65 -3.39 12.94 -15.42
N SER A 66 -4.10 11.98 -16.01
CA SER A 66 -5.56 11.91 -15.98
C SER A 66 -6.08 11.20 -14.74
N ASP A 67 -5.35 10.19 -14.28
CA ASP A 67 -5.76 9.21 -13.27
C ASP A 67 -4.54 8.51 -12.61
N PRO A 68 -4.74 7.68 -11.56
CA PRO A 68 -3.65 6.98 -10.89
C PRO A 68 -2.82 6.04 -11.79
N GLU A 69 -3.41 5.44 -12.83
CA GLU A 69 -2.71 4.53 -13.73
C GLU A 69 -1.77 5.30 -14.66
N SER A 70 -2.22 6.45 -15.16
CA SER A 70 -1.39 7.39 -15.90
C SER A 70 -0.23 7.91 -15.04
N LEU A 71 -0.46 8.20 -13.75
CA LEU A 71 0.60 8.59 -12.82
C LEU A 71 1.64 7.47 -12.67
N ASP A 72 1.20 6.25 -12.39
CA ASP A 72 2.07 5.07 -12.25
C ASP A 72 2.92 4.89 -13.52
N TYR A 73 2.31 5.02 -14.71
CA TYR A 73 3.00 4.93 -15.99
C TYR A 73 4.06 6.04 -16.17
N ARG A 74 3.69 7.29 -15.89
CA ARG A 74 4.61 8.44 -16.02
C ARG A 74 5.82 8.29 -15.09
N LEU A 75 5.60 7.82 -13.86
CA LEU A 75 6.67 7.54 -12.92
C LEU A 75 7.52 6.35 -13.36
N ALA A 76 6.93 5.25 -13.82
CA ALA A 76 7.66 4.04 -14.20
C ALA A 76 8.70 4.24 -15.31
N THR A 77 8.56 5.29 -16.12
CA THR A 77 9.53 5.68 -17.17
C THR A 77 10.73 6.47 -16.65
N GLN A 78 10.75 6.83 -15.36
CA GLN A 78 11.80 7.64 -14.76
C GLN A 78 12.89 6.80 -14.10
N PRO A 79 14.15 7.30 -14.04
CA PRO A 79 15.20 6.64 -13.31
C PRO A 79 14.99 6.74 -11.79
N VAL A 80 15.18 5.63 -11.08
CA VAL A 80 15.32 5.61 -9.61
C VAL A 80 16.57 6.43 -9.25
N GLY A 81 16.46 7.28 -8.23
CA GLY A 81 17.52 8.21 -7.82
C GLY A 81 17.53 9.54 -8.59
N GLY A 82 16.77 9.64 -9.69
CA GLY A 82 16.65 10.85 -10.49
C GLY A 82 15.71 11.90 -9.88
N GLU A 83 15.61 13.05 -10.53
CA GLU A 83 14.66 14.11 -10.20
C GLU A 83 13.56 14.19 -11.25
N THR A 84 12.32 14.41 -10.81
CA THR A 84 11.18 14.67 -11.68
C THR A 84 10.48 15.97 -11.29
N SER A 85 9.93 16.66 -12.28
CA SER A 85 9.14 17.88 -12.06
C SER A 85 7.66 17.51 -12.04
N LEU A 86 6.95 17.94 -11.02
CA LEU A 86 5.51 17.75 -10.84
C LEU A 86 4.79 19.09 -10.96
N THR A 87 3.66 19.11 -11.65
CA THR A 87 2.70 20.22 -11.57
C THR A 87 1.57 19.80 -10.63
N MET A 88 1.43 20.53 -9.52
CA MET A 88 0.41 20.31 -8.49
C MET A 88 -0.65 21.39 -8.54
N TRP A 89 -1.89 21.07 -8.15
CA TRP A 89 -2.93 22.02 -7.78
C TRP A 89 -2.93 22.17 -6.25
N ARG A 90 -2.54 23.35 -5.78
CA ARG A 90 -2.48 23.69 -4.36
C ARG A 90 -3.19 25.02 -4.16
N ARG A 91 -4.22 25.03 -3.29
CA ARG A 91 -4.95 26.25 -2.90
C ARG A 91 -5.48 27.06 -4.11
N GLY A 92 -6.07 26.37 -5.08
CA GLY A 92 -6.67 27.00 -6.26
C GLY A 92 -5.68 27.49 -7.33
N LYS A 93 -4.40 27.11 -7.25
CA LYS A 93 -3.37 27.52 -8.22
C LYS A 93 -2.46 26.35 -8.59
N LYS A 94 -1.87 26.42 -9.79
CA LYS A 94 -0.80 25.51 -10.20
C LYS A 94 0.50 25.86 -9.50
N ALA A 95 1.22 24.86 -9.01
CA ALA A 95 2.55 24.97 -8.44
C ALA A 95 3.47 23.90 -9.05
N LYS A 96 4.72 24.25 -9.36
CA LYS A 96 5.73 23.28 -9.80
C LYS A 96 6.59 22.85 -8.63
N ILE A 97 6.77 21.55 -8.46
CA ILE A 97 7.56 20.94 -7.38
C ILE A 97 8.57 19.99 -8.01
N LYS A 98 9.82 20.06 -7.56
CA LYS A 98 10.84 19.08 -7.89
C LYS A 98 10.80 17.95 -6.86
N LEU A 99 10.80 16.71 -7.34
CA LEU A 99 10.75 15.53 -6.51
C LEU A 99 11.92 14.62 -6.87
N LYS A 100 12.73 14.25 -5.88
CA LYS A 100 13.72 13.19 -6.03
C LYS A 100 13.04 11.82 -5.92
N LEU A 101 13.11 11.01 -6.96
CA LEU A 101 12.53 9.68 -6.98
C LEU A 101 13.45 8.68 -6.30
N GLU A 102 12.89 7.85 -5.44
CA GLU A 102 13.63 6.81 -4.72
C GLU A 102 12.97 5.46 -4.89
N ALA A 103 13.70 4.40 -4.54
CA ALA A 103 13.10 3.09 -4.40
C ALA A 103 12.12 3.10 -3.21
N PRO A 104 11.01 2.36 -3.30
CA PRO A 104 10.12 2.20 -2.16
C PRO A 104 10.88 1.50 -1.01
N PRO A 105 10.75 1.97 0.25
CA PRO A 105 11.49 1.41 1.37
C PRO A 105 10.92 0.06 1.81
N GLU A 106 11.80 -0.82 2.28
CA GLU A 106 11.44 -2.09 2.93
C GLU A 106 11.18 -1.88 4.43
N VAL A 107 10.28 -0.93 4.74
CA VAL A 107 9.94 -0.54 6.12
C VAL A 107 8.44 -0.76 6.37
N PRO A 108 8.05 -1.57 7.38
CA PRO A 108 8.94 -2.38 8.22
C PRO A 108 9.62 -3.51 7.43
N PRO A 109 10.76 -4.06 7.92
CA PRO A 109 11.44 -5.19 7.27
C PRO A 109 10.48 -6.38 7.10
N ARG A 110 10.63 -7.18 6.03
CA ARG A 110 9.65 -8.22 5.67
C ARG A 110 9.30 -9.22 6.76
N ASP A 111 10.19 -9.50 7.72
CA ASP A 111 9.94 -10.41 8.86
C ASP A 111 9.16 -11.68 8.46
N ILE A 112 9.74 -12.46 7.54
CA ILE A 112 9.10 -13.67 7.03
C ILE A 112 9.01 -14.68 8.17
N THR A 113 7.78 -15.02 8.55
CA THR A 113 7.51 -15.89 9.68
C THR A 113 6.57 -17.02 9.28
N ASP A 114 6.95 -18.25 9.59
CA ASP A 114 6.03 -19.40 9.56
C ASP A 114 5.21 -19.45 10.85
N LEU A 115 3.88 -19.39 10.70
CA LEU A 115 2.94 -19.39 11.81
C LEU A 115 2.59 -20.82 12.25
N ASN A 116 2.78 -21.09 13.54
CA ASN A 116 2.54 -22.37 14.17
C ASN A 116 1.79 -22.17 15.51
N GLY A 117 1.08 -23.19 15.97
CA GLY A 117 0.38 -23.18 17.25
C GLY A 117 -1.13 -23.45 17.14
N PRO A 118 -1.89 -23.28 18.25
CA PRO A 118 -3.32 -23.57 18.30
C PRO A 118 -4.19 -22.37 17.88
N HIS A 119 -4.03 -21.88 16.65
CA HIS A 119 -4.80 -20.75 16.12
C HIS A 119 -5.19 -20.95 14.63
N PRO A 120 -6.15 -20.18 14.08
CA PRO A 120 -6.62 -20.34 12.71
C PRO A 120 -5.57 -20.24 11.60
N LEU A 121 -4.55 -19.39 11.78
CA LEU A 121 -3.52 -19.11 10.77
C LEU A 121 -2.39 -20.16 10.73
N THR A 122 -2.53 -21.28 11.44
CA THR A 122 -1.47 -22.29 11.53
C THR A 122 -1.18 -22.91 10.17
N GLY A 123 0.11 -22.94 9.82
CA GLY A 123 0.63 -23.37 8.53
C GLY A 123 0.67 -22.28 7.46
N ALA A 124 0.42 -21.01 7.81
CA ALA A 124 0.67 -19.87 6.94
C ALA A 124 2.11 -19.36 7.10
N THR A 125 2.76 -19.01 6.00
CA THR A 125 3.95 -18.14 5.99
C THR A 125 3.48 -16.72 5.77
N VAL A 126 3.83 -15.80 6.66
CA VAL A 126 3.45 -14.38 6.60
C VAL A 126 4.67 -13.49 6.48
N GLY A 127 4.43 -12.25 6.05
CA GLY A 127 5.43 -11.18 6.07
C GLY A 127 4.79 -9.82 6.32
N ASN A 128 5.59 -8.91 6.83
CA ASN A 128 5.28 -7.50 6.92
C ASN A 128 5.05 -6.91 5.53
N MET A 129 3.98 -6.14 5.41
CA MET A 129 3.69 -5.37 4.23
C MET A 129 4.41 -4.02 4.30
N SER A 130 5.43 -3.86 3.47
CA SER A 130 6.17 -2.62 3.25
C SER A 130 5.81 -1.99 1.90
N PRO A 131 6.14 -0.71 1.66
CA PRO A 131 6.07 -0.12 0.32
C PRO A 131 6.85 -0.91 -0.73
N ALA A 132 8.04 -1.43 -0.39
CA ALA A 132 8.86 -2.22 -1.31
C ALA A 132 8.17 -3.51 -1.73
N LEU A 133 7.67 -4.28 -0.76
CA LEU A 133 6.94 -5.52 -1.03
C LEU A 133 5.66 -5.24 -1.81
N ALA A 134 4.88 -4.23 -1.41
CA ALA A 134 3.67 -3.82 -2.12
C ALA A 134 3.94 -3.55 -3.61
N ASN A 135 5.03 -2.84 -3.91
CA ASN A 135 5.45 -2.58 -5.28
C ASN A 135 5.89 -3.86 -6.01
N GLU A 136 6.62 -4.76 -5.34
CA GLU A 136 7.07 -6.05 -5.89
C GLU A 136 5.90 -6.93 -6.33
N ILE A 137 4.85 -7.02 -5.52
CA ILE A 137 3.67 -7.87 -5.81
C ILE A 137 2.51 -7.13 -6.48
N GLY A 138 2.72 -5.87 -6.91
CA GLY A 138 1.76 -5.08 -7.66
C GLY A 138 0.50 -4.66 -6.89
N VAL A 139 0.57 -4.58 -5.55
CA VAL A 139 -0.57 -4.16 -4.72
C VAL A 139 -0.57 -2.64 -4.55
N LYS A 140 -1.67 -1.99 -4.95
CA LYS A 140 -1.88 -0.54 -4.84
C LYS A 140 -2.55 -0.14 -3.53
N GLY A 141 -2.33 1.11 -3.10
CA GLY A 141 -3.05 1.72 -1.97
C GLY A 141 -2.83 0.98 -0.64
N VAL A 142 -1.61 0.52 -0.42
CA VAL A 142 -1.31 -0.41 0.67
C VAL A 142 -1.19 0.30 2.01
N GLU A 143 -1.85 -0.28 3.01
CA GLU A 143 -1.69 0.03 4.42
C GLU A 143 -0.55 -0.82 5.00
N LEU A 144 0.09 -0.37 6.08
CA LEU A 144 1.01 -1.22 6.83
C LEU A 144 0.23 -2.33 7.52
N GLY A 145 0.72 -3.57 7.44
CA GLY A 145 0.05 -4.74 7.99
C GLY A 145 0.77 -6.03 7.64
N VAL A 146 0.05 -7.15 7.60
CA VAL A 146 0.65 -8.47 7.38
C VAL A 146 0.01 -9.16 6.18
N ILE A 147 0.84 -9.66 5.27
CA ILE A 147 0.40 -10.45 4.12
C ILE A 147 0.73 -11.92 4.31
N ILE A 148 -0.18 -12.79 3.90
CA ILE A 148 0.07 -14.22 3.75
C ILE A 148 0.83 -14.43 2.45
N LEU A 149 2.10 -14.86 2.56
CA LEU A 149 2.96 -15.16 1.43
C LEU A 149 2.69 -16.57 0.88
N ARG A 150 2.45 -17.53 1.78
CA ARG A 150 2.25 -18.93 1.43
C ARG A 150 1.34 -19.62 2.44
N ILE A 151 0.63 -20.65 1.98
CA ILE A 151 -0.14 -21.54 2.85
C ILE A 151 0.36 -22.97 2.63
N LYS A 152 0.75 -23.66 3.71
CA LYS A 152 1.14 -25.07 3.68
C LYS A 152 -0.08 -25.94 3.35
N ARG A 153 0.09 -26.91 2.45
CA ARG A 153 -0.95 -27.88 2.10
C ARG A 153 -1.39 -28.68 3.33
N GLY A 154 -2.69 -28.95 3.44
CA GLY A 154 -3.28 -29.70 4.55
C GLY A 154 -3.30 -28.96 5.90
N SER A 155 -2.85 -27.71 5.96
CA SER A 155 -2.82 -26.93 7.20
C SER A 155 -4.22 -26.48 7.66
N PRO A 156 -4.40 -26.16 8.97
CA PRO A 156 -5.60 -25.47 9.45
C PRO A 156 -5.94 -24.22 8.63
N ALA A 157 -4.93 -23.39 8.32
CA ALA A 157 -5.15 -22.19 7.52
C ALA A 157 -5.72 -22.51 6.12
N MET A 158 -5.22 -23.57 5.46
CA MET A 158 -5.75 -24.00 4.16
C MET A 158 -7.19 -24.49 4.25
N ARG A 159 -7.53 -25.27 5.29
CA ARG A 159 -8.91 -25.78 5.50
C ARG A 159 -9.90 -24.64 5.73
N LEU A 160 -9.47 -23.60 6.45
CA LEU A 160 -10.22 -22.37 6.66
C LEU A 160 -10.21 -21.44 5.44
N ARG A 161 -9.62 -21.86 4.31
CA ARG A 161 -9.62 -21.13 3.04
C ARG A 161 -8.87 -19.78 3.08
N PHE A 162 -7.87 -19.64 3.96
CA PHE A 162 -6.85 -18.62 3.79
C PHE A 162 -6.03 -18.89 2.53
N ARG A 163 -5.53 -17.82 1.90
CA ARG A 163 -4.83 -17.87 0.61
C ARG A 163 -3.58 -17.01 0.66
N SER A 164 -2.60 -17.35 -0.17
CA SER A 164 -1.53 -16.41 -0.51
C SER A 164 -2.14 -15.15 -1.11
N GLY A 165 -1.61 -13.99 -0.72
CA GLY A 165 -2.15 -12.68 -1.09
C GLY A 165 -3.19 -12.12 -0.11
N ASP A 166 -3.69 -12.91 0.84
CA ASP A 166 -4.56 -12.38 1.90
C ASP A 166 -3.79 -11.41 2.79
N TYR A 167 -4.36 -10.22 2.97
CA TYR A 167 -3.78 -9.18 3.82
C TYR A 167 -4.56 -9.08 5.13
N ILE A 168 -3.95 -9.43 6.24
CA ILE A 168 -4.55 -9.46 7.57
C ILE A 168 -4.58 -8.02 8.11
N LYS A 169 -5.79 -7.48 8.29
CA LYS A 169 -6.02 -6.12 8.81
C LYS A 169 -6.19 -6.08 10.31
N ALA A 170 -6.95 -7.02 10.86
CA ALA A 170 -7.29 -7.05 12.29
C ALA A 170 -7.69 -8.46 12.74
N ILE A 171 -7.52 -8.72 14.04
CA ILE A 171 -8.01 -9.92 14.72
C ILE A 171 -8.73 -9.47 15.98
N ASN A 172 -10.00 -9.86 16.14
CA ASN A 172 -10.83 -9.53 17.31
C ASN A 172 -10.82 -8.05 17.67
N SER A 173 -11.03 -7.19 16.65
CA SER A 173 -11.01 -5.73 16.74
C SER A 173 -9.65 -5.10 17.02
N GLU A 174 -8.58 -5.89 17.23
CA GLU A 174 -7.22 -5.37 17.33
C GLU A 174 -6.59 -5.24 15.93
N PRO A 175 -6.19 -4.03 15.50
CA PRO A 175 -5.49 -3.84 14.22
C PRO A 175 -4.16 -4.58 14.21
N VAL A 176 -3.82 -5.22 13.09
CA VAL A 176 -2.55 -5.92 12.89
C VAL A 176 -1.65 -5.08 11.99
N LYS A 177 -0.67 -4.38 12.58
CA LYS A 177 0.21 -3.45 11.85
C LYS A 177 1.48 -4.10 11.31
N ASN A 178 1.92 -5.20 11.92
CA ASN A 178 3.11 -5.95 11.55
C ASN A 178 3.08 -7.37 12.14
N VAL A 179 4.02 -8.21 11.72
CA VAL A 179 4.18 -9.61 12.10
C VAL A 179 4.47 -9.74 13.60
N ALA A 180 5.26 -8.84 14.19
CA ALA A 180 5.51 -8.84 15.63
C ALA A 180 4.21 -8.68 16.44
N GLN A 181 3.34 -7.74 16.05
CA GLN A 181 2.04 -7.56 16.66
C GLN A 181 1.12 -8.76 16.39
N LEU A 182 1.10 -9.27 15.15
CA LEU A 182 0.34 -10.48 14.82
C LEU A 182 0.72 -11.65 15.74
N LYS A 183 2.02 -11.92 15.91
CA LYS A 183 2.52 -12.98 16.79
C LYS A 183 2.04 -12.79 18.21
N LYS A 184 2.09 -11.55 18.73
CA LYS A 184 1.57 -11.21 20.06
C LYS A 184 0.07 -11.49 20.18
N ILE A 185 -0.74 -11.14 19.18
CA ILE A 185 -2.18 -11.40 19.20
C ILE A 185 -2.47 -12.91 19.18
N LEU A 186 -1.69 -13.67 18.41
CA LEU A 186 -1.88 -15.11 18.23
C LEU A 186 -1.53 -15.96 19.46
N THR A 187 -0.82 -15.42 20.45
CA THR A 187 -0.61 -16.13 21.74
C THR A 187 -1.87 -16.15 22.61
N ASN A 188 -2.82 -15.24 22.36
CA ASN A 188 -4.06 -15.19 23.10
C ASN A 188 -4.97 -16.38 22.75
N ARG A 189 -5.66 -16.89 23.77
CA ARG A 189 -6.68 -17.93 23.58
C ARG A 189 -8.03 -17.27 23.42
N PHE A 190 -8.54 -17.28 22.19
CA PHE A 190 -9.90 -16.82 21.91
C PHE A 190 -10.85 -18.00 21.73
N ALA A 191 -12.05 -17.88 22.32
CA ALA A 191 -13.16 -18.82 22.06
C ALA A 191 -13.71 -18.64 20.62
N ARG A 192 -13.65 -17.41 20.11
CA ARG A 192 -14.05 -17.02 18.76
C ARG A 192 -12.99 -16.11 18.15
N TRP A 193 -12.65 -16.40 16.91
CA TRP A 193 -11.73 -15.59 16.10
C TRP A 193 -12.53 -14.82 15.06
N ILE A 194 -12.38 -13.50 15.03
CA ILE A 194 -12.89 -12.60 14.01
C ILE A 194 -11.67 -12.01 13.31
N ILE A 195 -11.39 -12.50 12.10
CA ILE A 195 -10.22 -12.09 11.32
C ILE A 195 -10.71 -11.24 10.15
N ALA A 196 -10.38 -9.95 10.18
CA ALA A 196 -10.62 -9.05 9.06
C ALA A 196 -9.42 -9.11 8.12
N LEU A 197 -9.66 -9.53 6.88
CA LEU A 197 -8.64 -9.59 5.83
C LEU A 197 -9.07 -8.83 4.58
N LYS A 198 -8.11 -8.41 3.76
CA LYS A 198 -8.33 -7.86 2.42
C LYS A 198 -7.87 -8.88 1.38
N ARG A 199 -8.75 -9.18 0.42
CA ARG A 199 -8.51 -10.10 -0.70
C ARG A 199 -9.06 -9.48 -1.97
N ASN A 200 -8.21 -9.32 -3.00
CA ASN A 200 -8.58 -8.71 -4.28
C ASN A 200 -9.29 -7.35 -4.12
N GLY A 201 -8.75 -6.49 -3.24
CA GLY A 201 -9.33 -5.17 -2.97
C GLY A 201 -10.50 -5.14 -1.99
N LYS A 202 -11.18 -6.27 -1.74
CA LYS A 202 -12.36 -6.36 -0.87
C LYS A 202 -11.99 -6.80 0.54
N THR A 203 -12.65 -6.22 1.55
CA THR A 203 -12.53 -6.69 2.93
C THR A 203 -13.47 -7.86 3.19
N ILE A 204 -12.95 -8.90 3.83
CA ILE A 204 -13.66 -10.12 4.21
C ILE A 204 -13.46 -10.29 5.72
N ASN A 205 -14.57 -10.49 6.44
CA ASN A 205 -14.53 -10.83 7.86
C ASN A 205 -14.79 -12.33 8.00
N MET A 206 -13.81 -13.05 8.55
CA MET A 206 -13.92 -14.47 8.82
C MET A 206 -14.21 -14.69 10.30
N VAL A 207 -15.32 -15.36 10.59
CA VAL A 207 -15.68 -15.77 11.95
C VAL A 207 -15.40 -17.26 12.09
N ILE A 208 -14.54 -17.62 13.02
CA ILE A 208 -14.13 -18.99 13.27
C ILE A 208 -14.36 -19.28 14.75
N ASN A 209 -15.28 -20.19 15.03
CA ASN A 209 -15.50 -20.71 16.37
C ASN A 209 -14.53 -21.85 16.62
N ARG A 210 -14.00 -21.91 17.84
CA ARG A 210 -13.15 -23.01 18.28
C ARG A 210 -13.95 -24.29 18.47
#